data_AF-A0A920VGE1-F1
#
_entry.id   AF-A0A920VGE1-F1
#
_cell.length_a   1.000
_cell.length_b   1.000
_cell.length_c   1.000
_cell.angle_alpha   90.00
_cell.angle_beta   90.00
_cell.angle_gamma   90.00
#
_symmetry.space_group_name_H-M   'P 1'
#
loop_
_entity.id
_entity.type
_entity.pdbx_description
1 polymer ?
#
loop_
_entity_poly.entity_id
_entity_poly.type
_entity_poly.pdbx_seq_one_letter_code
_entity_poly.pdbx_strand_id
1 'polypeptide(L)'
;MLGGPGQLGCALLIEIEDEARRRPLLEAWVGLQECLYVETADGARTYAEFDPTQVGRGRLSAVQYLVFTLDVGSLDEGPVRLGSDFPNLRLSVDLTDEQRAALGADLADTLSVP
;
A
#
# COMPACT_ATOMS: atom_id res chain seq x y z
N MET A 1 -11.02 11.86 -2.98
CA MET A 1 -10.14 10.90 -2.29
C MET A 1 -9.32 10.16 -3.33
N LEU A 2 -8.20 9.54 -2.93
CA LEU A 2 -7.48 8.60 -3.79
C LEU A 2 -8.26 7.29 -3.82
N GLY A 3 -8.36 6.64 -4.99
CA GLY A 3 -9.17 5.44 -5.20
C GLY A 3 -10.61 5.73 -5.59
N GLY A 4 -11.26 4.73 -6.18
CA GLY A 4 -12.68 4.70 -6.50
C GLY A 4 -13.49 3.79 -5.56
N PRO A 5 -14.74 3.46 -5.92
CA PRO A 5 -15.56 2.51 -5.17
C PRO A 5 -14.86 1.15 -5.00
N GLY A 6 -14.79 0.65 -3.77
CA GLY A 6 -14.14 -0.62 -3.42
C GLY A 6 -12.62 -0.52 -3.33
N GLN A 7 -12.07 0.69 -3.23
CA GLN A 7 -10.63 0.90 -3.23
C GLN A 7 -10.16 1.75 -2.04
N LEU A 8 -9.12 1.27 -1.35
CA LEU A 8 -8.39 2.04 -0.35
C LEU A 8 -7.19 2.74 -0.99
N GLY A 9 -7.22 4.07 -1.02
CA GLY A 9 -6.07 4.87 -1.43
C GLY A 9 -5.14 5.19 -0.25
N CYS A 10 -3.83 5.10 -0.46
CA CYS A 10 -2.85 5.52 0.54
C CYS A 10 -1.66 6.27 -0.09
N ALA A 11 -0.87 6.90 0.76
CA ALA A 11 0.42 7.48 0.39
C ALA A 11 1.55 6.62 0.97
N LEU A 12 2.43 6.13 0.11
CA LEU A 12 3.70 5.53 0.52
C LEU A 12 4.73 6.64 0.73
N LEU A 13 5.28 6.73 1.94
CA LEU A 13 6.37 7.63 2.28
C LEU A 13 7.63 6.81 2.54
N ILE A 14 8.70 7.12 1.80
CA ILE A 14 10.02 6.52 1.95
C ILE A 14 10.94 7.54 2.61
N GLU A 15 11.16 7.38 3.91
CA GLU A 15 12.05 8.25 4.67
C GLU A 15 13.48 7.73 4.62
N ILE A 16 14.40 8.60 4.20
CA ILE A 16 15.84 8.33 4.15
C ILE A 16 16.52 9.51 4.83
N GLU A 17 17.05 9.28 6.04
CA GLU A 17 17.65 10.32 6.87
C GLU A 17 18.89 10.95 6.25
N ASP A 18 19.76 10.11 5.66
CA ASP A 18 21.00 10.56 5.02
C ASP A 18 20.74 10.99 3.57
N GLU A 19 20.84 12.29 3.33
CA GLU A 19 20.66 12.90 2.01
C GLU A 19 21.58 12.28 0.94
N ALA A 20 22.82 11.92 1.29
CA ALA A 20 23.76 11.31 0.35
C ALA A 20 23.32 9.89 -0.06
N ARG A 21 22.55 9.20 0.79
CA ARG A 21 22.02 7.86 0.52
C ARG A 21 20.67 7.88 -0.17
N ARG A 22 19.97 9.02 -0.17
CA ARG A 22 18.61 9.15 -0.73
C ARG A 22 18.52 8.66 -2.16
N ARG A 23 19.35 9.21 -3.06
CA ARG A 23 19.29 8.85 -4.49
C ARG A 23 19.70 7.39 -4.75
N PRO A 24 20.85 6.89 -4.25
CA PRO A 24 21.22 5.49 -4.43
C PRO A 24 20.18 4.49 -3.92
N LEU A 25 19.55 4.78 -2.77
CA LEU A 25 18.52 3.91 -2.21
C LEU A 25 17.23 3.95 -3.03
N LEU A 26 16.76 5.13 -3.45
CA LEU A 26 15.59 5.21 -4.32
C LEU A 26 15.82 4.53 -5.67
N GLU A 27 17.04 4.64 -6.25
CA GLU A 27 17.41 3.90 -7.47
C GLU A 27 17.39 2.38 -7.23
N ALA A 28 17.88 1.92 -6.08
CA ALA A 28 17.88 0.51 -5.69
C ALA A 28 16.48 -0.03 -5.34
N TRP A 29 15.50 0.83 -5.09
CA TRP A 29 14.12 0.50 -4.71
C TRP A 29 13.10 0.77 -5.83
N VAL A 30 13.57 0.98 -7.06
CA VAL A 30 12.67 1.02 -8.23
C VAL A 30 11.89 -0.30 -8.30
N GLY A 31 10.56 -0.20 -8.36
CA GLY A 31 9.66 -1.35 -8.35
C GLY A 31 9.18 -1.76 -6.94
N LEU A 32 9.62 -1.10 -5.87
CA LEU A 32 9.15 -1.38 -4.51
C LEU A 32 7.62 -1.34 -4.40
N GLN A 33 6.98 -0.38 -5.06
CA GLN A 33 5.53 -0.21 -5.02
C GLN A 33 4.75 -1.40 -5.59
N GLU A 34 5.35 -2.18 -6.49
CA GLU A 34 4.75 -3.40 -7.07
C GLU A 34 4.79 -4.59 -6.09
N CYS A 35 5.62 -4.49 -5.05
CA CYS A 35 5.84 -5.56 -4.07
C CYS A 35 5.04 -5.37 -2.77
N LEU A 36 4.29 -4.27 -2.64
CA LEU A 36 3.49 -3.98 -1.47
C LEU A 36 2.13 -4.70 -1.55
N TYR A 37 1.73 -5.35 -0.47
CA TYR A 37 0.52 -6.15 -0.43
C TYR A 37 -0.26 -6.03 0.88
N VAL A 38 -1.56 -6.30 0.80
CA VAL A 38 -2.45 -6.65 1.90
C VAL A 38 -2.64 -8.17 1.87
N GLU A 39 -2.44 -8.85 3.00
CA GLU A 39 -2.70 -10.28 3.18
C GLU A 39 -3.86 -10.46 4.16
N THR A 40 -4.92 -11.10 3.72
CA THR A 40 -6.13 -11.38 4.51
C THR A 40 -6.04 -12.72 5.24
N ALA A 41 -6.99 -13.00 6.14
CA ALA A 41 -6.97 -14.18 7.01
C ALA A 41 -7.00 -15.52 6.27
N ASP A 42 -7.53 -15.54 5.04
CA ASP A 42 -7.53 -16.69 4.12
C ASP A 42 -6.18 -16.90 3.41
N GLY A 43 -5.21 -16.01 3.64
CA GLY A 43 -3.89 -16.01 3.01
C GLY A 43 -3.87 -15.40 1.61
N ALA A 44 -4.98 -14.84 1.12
CA ALA A 44 -5.01 -14.13 -0.15
C ALA A 44 -4.17 -12.84 -0.06
N ARG A 45 -3.43 -12.54 -1.12
CA ARG A 45 -2.62 -11.32 -1.23
C ARG A 45 -3.14 -10.43 -2.34
N THR A 46 -3.45 -9.20 -1.97
CA THR A 46 -3.80 -8.13 -2.90
C THR A 46 -2.65 -7.15 -2.96
N TYR A 47 -2.05 -7.01 -4.14
CA TYR A 47 -0.94 -6.09 -4.37
C TYR A 47 -1.43 -4.68 -4.67
N ALA A 48 -0.62 -3.69 -4.33
CA ALA A 48 -0.88 -2.29 -4.60
C ALA A 48 -0.90 -2.00 -6.11
N GLU A 49 -1.89 -1.22 -6.54
CA GLU A 49 -1.95 -0.58 -7.84
C GLU A 49 -1.42 0.86 -7.72
N PHE A 50 -0.82 1.37 -8.80
CA PHE A 50 -0.29 2.73 -8.86
C PHE A 50 -0.35 3.26 -10.29
N ASP A 51 -0.36 4.57 -10.44
CA ASP A 51 -0.29 5.21 -11.76
C ASP A 51 1.17 5.20 -12.26
N PRO A 52 1.48 4.52 -13.37
CA PRO A 52 2.84 4.45 -13.92
C PRO A 52 3.40 5.83 -14.30
N THR A 53 2.56 6.83 -14.54
CA THR A 53 3.01 8.20 -14.81
C THR A 53 3.65 8.88 -13.59
N GLN A 54 3.40 8.36 -12.38
CA GLN A 54 4.11 8.78 -11.15
C GLN A 54 5.55 8.27 -11.15
N VAL A 55 5.85 7.20 -11.90
CA VAL A 55 7.16 6.58 -12.01
C VAL A 55 7.79 6.94 -13.36
N GLY A 56 8.17 8.22 -13.51
CA GLY A 56 8.82 8.72 -14.72
C GLY A 56 10.34 8.48 -14.74
N ARG A 57 10.93 8.35 -15.95
CA ARG A 57 12.36 8.06 -16.24
C ARG A 57 13.44 8.94 -15.56
N GLY A 58 13.06 9.88 -14.69
CA GLY A 58 13.98 10.68 -13.88
C GLY A 58 13.40 11.20 -12.56
N ARG A 59 12.21 10.73 -12.14
CA ARG A 59 11.57 11.14 -10.89
C ARG A 59 11.53 9.97 -9.90
N LEU A 60 12.63 9.79 -9.21
CA LEU A 60 12.66 8.97 -8.00
C LEU A 60 11.91 9.73 -6.92
N SER A 61 10.66 9.32 -6.65
CA SER A 61 9.85 9.96 -5.63
C SER A 61 9.91 9.18 -4.33
N ALA A 62 10.18 9.90 -3.24
CA ALA A 62 10.01 9.39 -1.89
C ALA A 62 8.54 9.34 -1.46
N VAL A 63 7.64 9.90 -2.26
CA VAL A 63 6.19 9.91 -2.01
C VAL A 63 5.48 9.35 -3.22
N GLN A 64 4.68 8.30 -3.03
CA GLN A 64 3.93 7.65 -4.09
C GLN A 64 2.49 7.43 -3.62
N TYR A 65 1.54 7.46 -4.54
CA TYR A 65 0.14 7.18 -4.21
C TYR A 65 -0.23 5.80 -4.72
N LEU A 66 -0.74 4.98 -3.82
CA LEU A 66 -1.09 3.59 -4.06
C LEU A 66 -2.57 3.38 -3.83
N VAL A 67 -3.11 2.34 -4.46
CA VAL A 67 -4.50 1.94 -4.33
C VAL A 67 -4.56 0.43 -4.13
N PHE A 68 -5.37 -0.02 -3.17
CA PHE A 68 -5.68 -1.44 -2.97
C PHE A 68 -7.15 -1.66 -3.29
N THR A 69 -7.42 -2.51 -4.27
CA THR A 69 -8.77 -2.97 -4.61
C THR A 69 -9.11 -4.17 -3.73
N LEU A 70 -10.02 -3.99 -2.75
CA LEU A 70 -10.34 -4.99 -1.74
C LEU A 70 -11.84 -5.27 -1.71
N ASP A 71 -12.19 -6.51 -1.41
CA ASP A 71 -13.59 -6.87 -1.19
C ASP A 71 -14.09 -6.26 0.13
N VAL A 72 -15.28 -5.66 0.13
CA VAL A 72 -15.87 -5.13 1.36
C VAL A 72 -16.11 -6.28 2.35
N GLY A 73 -15.70 -6.05 3.60
CA GLY A 73 -15.72 -7.05 4.66
C GLY A 73 -14.48 -7.95 4.71
N SER A 74 -13.55 -7.85 3.75
CA SER A 74 -12.31 -8.64 3.77
C SER A 74 -11.37 -8.30 4.94
N LEU A 75 -11.64 -7.19 5.64
CA LEU A 75 -10.86 -6.72 6.79
C LEU A 75 -11.52 -7.02 8.14
N ASP A 76 -12.75 -7.51 8.14
CA ASP A 76 -13.58 -7.63 9.35
C ASP A 76 -13.20 -8.83 10.22
N GLU A 77 -12.73 -9.91 9.58
CA GLU A 77 -12.46 -11.18 10.25
C GLU A 77 -11.00 -11.63 10.13
N GLY A 78 -10.43 -12.01 11.27
CA GLY A 78 -9.11 -12.61 11.36
C GLY A 78 -7.94 -11.64 11.20
N PRO A 79 -6.71 -12.16 11.19
CA PRO A 79 -5.51 -11.35 11.03
C PRO A 79 -5.43 -10.80 9.61
N VAL A 80 -5.23 -9.49 9.50
CA VAL A 80 -4.86 -8.83 8.25
C VAL A 80 -3.48 -8.24 8.41
N ARG A 81 -2.67 -8.35 7.37
CA ARG A 81 -1.28 -7.94 7.38
C ARG A 81 -0.97 -7.04 6.18
N LEU A 82 -0.18 -6.00 6.43
CA LEU A 82 0.47 -5.24 5.37
C LEU A 82 1.90 -5.73 5.23
N GLY A 83 2.38 -5.90 4.00
CA GLY A 83 3.72 -6.41 3.77
C GLY A 83 4.36 -5.99 2.47
N SER A 84 5.63 -6.35 2.36
CA SER A 84 6.47 -6.18 1.19
C SER A 84 7.23 -7.49 0.94
N ASP A 85 7.23 -7.97 -0.30
CA ASP A 85 8.09 -9.08 -0.73
C ASP A 85 9.34 -8.63 -1.54
N PHE A 86 9.56 -7.30 -1.62
CA PHE A 86 10.69 -6.71 -2.31
C PHE A 86 12.02 -7.27 -1.77
N PRO A 87 12.95 -7.77 -2.60
CA PRO A 87 14.09 -8.58 -2.16
C PRO A 87 14.91 -8.03 -0.98
N ASN A 88 15.08 -6.71 -0.91
CA ASN A 88 15.89 -6.04 0.12
C ASN A 88 15.05 -5.39 1.24
N LEU A 89 13.73 -5.46 1.15
CA LEU A 89 12.78 -4.85 2.09
C LEU A 89 11.62 -5.83 2.37
N ARG A 90 11.95 -7.08 2.69
CA ARG A 90 10.96 -8.10 3.04
C ARG A 90 10.56 -7.97 4.49
N LEU A 91 9.35 -7.49 4.72
CA LEU A 91 8.78 -7.34 6.05
C LEU A 91 7.26 -7.36 5.99
N SER A 92 6.65 -7.59 7.13
CA SER A 92 5.21 -7.52 7.26
C SER A 92 4.81 -7.15 8.68
N VAL A 93 3.66 -6.49 8.80
CA VAL A 93 3.08 -6.07 10.07
C VAL A 93 1.61 -6.45 10.12
N ASP A 94 1.19 -7.03 11.23
CA ASP A 94 -0.21 -7.33 11.48
C ASP A 94 -0.93 -6.04 11.86
N LEU A 95 -2.06 -5.78 11.22
CA LEU A 95 -2.92 -4.65 11.57
C LEU A 95 -3.61 -4.91 12.90
N THR A 96 -3.63 -3.88 13.75
CA THR A 96 -4.41 -3.94 15.00
C THR A 96 -5.90 -3.99 14.70
N ASP A 97 -6.71 -4.45 15.68
CA ASP A 97 -8.16 -4.51 15.52
C ASP A 97 -8.77 -3.13 15.20
N GLU A 98 -8.23 -2.08 15.83
CA GLU A 98 -8.62 -0.69 15.58
C GLU A 98 -8.30 -0.24 14.15
N GLN A 99 -7.10 -0.58 13.64
CA GLN A 99 -6.70 -0.26 12.27
C GLN A 99 -7.55 -0.99 11.25
N ARG A 100 -7.84 -2.28 11.47
CA ARG A 100 -8.71 -3.05 10.57
C ARG A 100 -10.12 -2.49 10.53
N ALA A 101 -10.70 -2.17 11.69
CA ALA A 101 -12.03 -1.57 11.77
C ALA A 101 -12.10 -0.21 11.07
N ALA A 102 -11.08 0.65 11.25
CA ALA A 102 -11.02 1.95 10.58
C ALA A 102 -10.94 1.81 9.05
N LEU A 103 -10.03 0.96 8.55
CA LEU A 103 -9.87 0.73 7.11
C LEU A 103 -11.10 0.03 6.50
N GLY A 104 -11.75 -0.87 7.24
CA GLY A 104 -12.99 -1.53 6.81
C GLY A 104 -14.14 -0.53 6.66
N ALA A 105 -14.28 0.41 7.61
CA ALA A 105 -15.26 1.49 7.53
C ALA A 105 -14.98 2.40 6.33
N ASP A 106 -13.72 2.83 6.14
CA ASP A 106 -13.33 3.64 4.99
C ASP A 106 -13.65 2.93 3.66
N LEU A 107 -13.37 1.63 3.57
CA LEU A 107 -13.64 0.82 2.39
C LEU A 107 -15.16 0.73 2.11
N ALA A 108 -15.99 0.51 3.13
CA ALA A 108 -17.44 0.46 2.99
C ALA A 108 -18.03 1.81 2.54
N ASP A 109 -17.48 2.92 3.05
CA ASP A 109 -17.89 4.28 2.68
C ASP A 109 -17.60 4.58 1.20
N THR A 110 -16.56 3.97 0.60
CA THR A 110 -16.26 4.15 -0.84
C THR A 110 -17.37 3.64 -1.77
N LEU A 111 -18.16 2.66 -1.34
CA LEU A 111 -19.30 2.13 -2.10
C LEU A 111 -20.60 2.91 -1.86
N SER A 112 -20.63 3.76 -0.83
CA SER A 112 -21.82 4.50 -0.42
C SER A 112 -21.98 5.84 -1.14
N VAL A 113 -21.17 6.09 -2.18
CA VAL A 113 -21.26 7.31 -3.00
C VAL A 113 -22.44 7.17 -3.97
N PRO A 114 -23.46 8.06 -3.90
CA PRO A 114 -24.60 8.06 -4.82
C PRO A 114 -24.25 8.48 -6.25
#